data_AF-A0A0S8HLE7-F1
#
_entry.id   AF-A0A0S8HLE7-F1
#
_cell.length_a   1.000
_cell.length_b   1.000
_cell.length_c   1.000
_cell.angle_alpha   90.00
_cell.angle_beta   90.00
_cell.angle_gamma   90.00
#
_symmetry.space_group_name_H-M   'P 1'
#
loop_
_entity.id
_entity.type
_entity.pdbx_description
1 polymer ?
#
loop_
_entity_poly.entity_id
_entity_poly.type
_entity_poly.pdbx_seq_one_letter_code
_entity_poly.pdbx_strand_id
1 'polypeptide(L)'
;MKSRRRHELKENVLAQELGKLKEIFSKYGNWILVGLAAAVIVLLIVRHYTGRESARYREDKAQFEKLLTDEKIPEKDRLAGLTALAETAKDPVLAASAAIWAGDFCCERYLRALHSSDASEAQDYRRKAEDLYKMIISAHPERKLFVAKAHLGLGVLAENAGDFAAAEQQYRNVAPLVNSGYPVAQEAARRLEMRQAWSQPVKFATTLPTQPATATAPAATAPAAEKPK
;
A
#
# COMPACT_ATOMS: atom_id res chain seq x y z
N MET A 1 36.61 21.82 -65.54
CA MET A 1 35.32 22.23 -66.16
C MET A 1 34.17 21.19 -66.03
N LYS A 2 34.11 20.34 -64.99
CA LYS A 2 33.06 19.30 -64.84
C LYS A 2 32.11 19.45 -63.63
N SER A 3 32.17 20.54 -62.85
CA SER A 3 31.31 20.71 -61.67
C SER A 3 30.02 21.52 -61.92
N ARG A 4 29.95 22.36 -62.96
CA ARG A 4 28.77 23.22 -63.20
C ARG A 4 27.52 22.49 -63.72
N ARG A 5 27.65 21.42 -64.52
CA ARG A 5 26.49 20.67 -65.06
C ARG A 5 25.79 19.73 -64.06
N ARG A 6 26.35 19.48 -62.87
CA ARG A 6 25.72 18.59 -61.86
C ARG A 6 24.76 19.33 -60.92
N HIS A 7 24.80 20.67 -60.89
CA HIS A 7 23.91 21.47 -60.04
C HIS A 7 22.57 21.78 -60.72
N GLU A 8 22.52 21.94 -62.05
CA GLU A 8 21.26 22.20 -62.80
C GLU A 8 20.30 21.00 -62.81
N LEU A 9 20.81 19.77 -62.67
CA LEU A 9 19.97 18.56 -62.62
C LEU A 9 19.29 18.35 -61.26
N LYS A 10 19.76 18.99 -60.17
CA LYS A 10 19.15 18.82 -58.83
C LYS A 10 18.03 19.81 -58.55
N GLU A 11 18.09 21.03 -59.09
CA GLU A 11 17.01 22.02 -58.91
C GLU A 11 15.72 21.62 -59.63
N ASN A 12 15.82 21.00 -60.81
CA ASN A 12 14.65 20.60 -61.58
C ASN A 12 13.84 19.47 -60.91
N VAL A 13 14.49 18.57 -60.17
CA VAL A 13 13.79 17.48 -59.46
C VAL A 13 12.91 18.04 -58.35
N LEU A 14 13.40 19.01 -57.58
CA LEU A 14 12.64 19.60 -56.48
C LEU A 14 11.43 20.40 -56.99
N ALA A 15 11.59 21.13 -58.09
CA ALA A 15 10.50 21.87 -58.73
C ALA A 15 9.44 20.93 -59.32
N GLN A 16 9.84 19.81 -59.92
CA GLN A 16 8.91 18.78 -60.41
C GLN A 16 8.16 18.07 -59.28
N GLU A 17 8.84 17.79 -58.17
CA GLU A 17 8.24 17.21 -56.96
C GLU A 17 7.21 18.16 -56.33
N LEU A 18 7.54 19.46 -56.23
CA LEU A 18 6.61 20.51 -55.75
C LEU A 18 5.38 20.67 -56.66
N GLY A 19 5.55 20.56 -57.97
CA GLY A 19 4.45 20.60 -58.94
C GLY A 19 3.44 19.47 -58.74
N LYS A 20 3.93 18.24 -58.53
CA LYS A 20 3.10 17.06 -58.20
C LYS A 20 2.37 17.23 -56.87
N LEU A 21 3.04 17.82 -55.88
CA LEU A 21 2.44 18.09 -54.56
C LEU A 21 1.27 19.09 -54.69
N LYS A 22 1.41 20.13 -55.53
CA LYS A 22 0.36 21.12 -55.79
C LYS A 22 -0.85 20.48 -56.49
N GLU A 23 -0.64 19.57 -57.43
CA GLU A 23 -1.71 18.87 -58.15
C GLU A 23 -2.48 17.89 -57.25
N ILE A 24 -1.79 17.23 -56.33
CA ILE A 24 -2.41 16.39 -55.29
C ILE A 24 -3.23 17.26 -54.32
N PHE A 25 -2.69 18.41 -53.90
CA PHE A 25 -3.41 19.34 -53.03
C PHE A 25 -4.61 20.00 -53.70
N SER A 26 -4.55 20.34 -54.98
CA SER A 26 -5.70 20.94 -55.67
C SER A 26 -6.83 19.92 -55.90
N LYS A 27 -6.49 18.65 -56.14
CA LYS A 27 -7.47 17.59 -56.42
C LYS A 27 -8.05 16.96 -55.15
N TYR A 28 -7.24 16.80 -54.09
CA TYR A 28 -7.64 16.13 -52.85
C TYR A 28 -7.60 17.01 -51.61
N GLY A 29 -7.29 18.31 -51.74
CA GLY A 29 -7.08 19.22 -50.61
C GLY A 29 -8.23 19.24 -49.60
N ASN A 30 -9.49 19.25 -50.06
CA ASN A 30 -10.65 19.18 -49.17
C ASN A 30 -10.72 17.85 -48.39
N TRP A 31 -10.44 16.71 -49.03
CA TRP A 31 -10.45 15.41 -48.36
C TRP A 31 -9.29 15.26 -47.37
N ILE A 32 -8.11 15.79 -47.72
CA ILE A 32 -6.96 15.82 -46.82
C ILE A 32 -7.27 16.71 -45.60
N LEU A 33 -7.89 17.88 -45.81
CA LEU A 33 -8.31 18.78 -44.72
C LEU A 33 -9.34 18.12 -43.80
N VAL A 34 -10.37 17.46 -44.35
CA VAL A 34 -11.38 16.74 -43.55
C VAL A 34 -10.75 15.58 -42.78
N GLY A 35 -9.87 14.80 -43.40
CA GLY A 35 -9.14 13.72 -42.74
C GLY A 35 -8.25 14.23 -41.59
N LEU A 36 -7.53 15.32 -41.81
CA LEU A 36 -6.72 15.97 -40.78
C LEU A 36 -7.58 16.50 -39.63
N ALA A 37 -8.69 17.17 -39.94
CA ALA A 37 -9.62 17.69 -38.94
C ALA A 37 -10.22 16.55 -38.10
N ALA A 38 -10.64 15.45 -38.72
CA ALA A 38 -11.12 14.27 -38.02
C ALA A 38 -10.04 13.67 -37.10
N ALA A 39 -8.79 13.55 -37.58
CA ALA A 39 -7.68 13.06 -36.78
C ALA A 39 -7.40 13.96 -35.56
N VAL A 40 -7.44 15.29 -35.73
CA VAL A 40 -7.29 16.25 -34.62
C VAL A 40 -8.42 16.10 -33.61
N ILE A 41 -9.67 15.97 -34.06
CA ILE A 41 -10.83 15.76 -33.18
C ILE A 41 -10.67 14.46 -32.38
N VAL A 42 -10.29 13.35 -33.02
CA VAL A 42 -10.02 12.08 -32.33
C VAL A 42 -8.92 12.24 -31.29
N LEU A 43 -7.84 12.94 -31.62
CA LEU A 43 -6.73 13.18 -30.70
C LEU A 43 -7.17 14.04 -29.49
N LEU A 44 -8.00 15.06 -29.71
CA LEU A 44 -8.56 15.88 -28.64
C LEU A 44 -9.48 15.07 -27.72
N ILE A 45 -10.32 14.19 -28.28
CA ILE A 45 -11.17 13.28 -27.52
C ILE A 45 -10.31 12.35 -26.65
N VAL A 46 -9.33 11.67 -27.24
CA VAL A 46 -8.43 10.75 -26.52
C VAL A 46 -7.67 11.50 -25.41
N ARG A 47 -7.14 12.70 -25.70
CA ARG A 47 -6.46 13.53 -24.70
C ARG A 47 -7.40 13.97 -23.58
N HIS A 48 -8.66 14.29 -23.88
CA HIS A 48 -9.64 14.68 -22.87
C HIS A 48 -9.99 13.51 -21.94
N TYR A 49 -10.21 12.31 -22.49
CA TYR A 49 -10.50 11.12 -21.70
C TYR A 49 -9.31 10.68 -20.85
N THR A 50 -8.12 10.54 -21.45
CA THR A 50 -6.90 10.12 -20.72
C THR A 50 -6.44 11.16 -19.70
N GLY A 51 -6.61 12.45 -19.99
CA GLY A 51 -6.31 13.54 -19.07
C GLY A 51 -7.20 13.53 -17.82
N ARG A 52 -8.49 13.19 -17.97
CA ARG A 52 -9.45 13.16 -16.87
C ARG A 52 -9.18 12.00 -15.90
N GLU A 53 -8.82 10.83 -16.42
CA GLU A 53 -8.44 9.68 -15.58
C GLU A 53 -7.14 9.94 -14.82
N SER A 54 -6.14 10.52 -15.50
CA SER A 54 -4.87 10.90 -14.88
C SER A 54 -5.03 11.99 -13.82
N ALA A 55 -6.04 12.86 -13.94
CA ALA A 55 -6.35 13.88 -12.92
C ALA A 55 -6.94 13.23 -11.67
N ARG A 56 -7.96 12.36 -11.83
CA ARG A 56 -8.58 11.63 -10.71
C ARG A 56 -7.58 10.76 -9.97
N TYR A 57 -6.73 10.01 -10.68
CA TYR A 57 -5.70 9.20 -10.03
C TYR A 57 -4.75 10.05 -9.16
N ARG A 58 -4.38 11.26 -9.63
CA ARG A 58 -3.55 12.18 -8.85
C ARG A 58 -4.27 12.72 -7.63
N GLU A 59 -5.56 13.02 -7.75
CA GLU A 59 -6.40 13.46 -6.63
C GLU A 59 -6.54 12.34 -5.58
N ASP A 60 -6.93 11.13 -5.99
CA ASP A 60 -7.09 9.98 -5.10
C ASP A 60 -5.77 9.65 -4.39
N LYS A 61 -4.64 9.68 -5.12
CA LYS A 61 -3.31 9.45 -4.55
C LYS A 61 -2.92 10.54 -3.55
N ALA A 62 -3.15 11.81 -3.87
CA ALA A 62 -2.87 12.91 -2.96
C ALA A 62 -3.73 12.82 -1.69
N GLN A 63 -5.00 12.42 -1.83
CA GLN A 63 -5.89 12.19 -0.70
C GLN A 63 -5.41 11.03 0.17
N PHE A 64 -5.00 9.91 -0.44
CA PHE A 64 -4.44 8.76 0.24
C PHE A 64 -3.18 9.13 1.03
N GLU A 65 -2.22 9.82 0.39
CA GLU A 65 -1.00 10.29 1.05
C GLU A 65 -1.31 11.23 2.22
N LYS A 66 -2.27 12.16 2.03
CA LYS A 66 -2.71 13.06 3.09
C LYS A 66 -3.29 12.28 4.28
N LEU A 67 -4.15 11.29 4.04
CA LEU A 67 -4.75 10.47 5.09
C LEU A 67 -3.70 9.70 5.91
N LEU A 68 -2.62 9.24 5.27
CA LEU A 68 -1.55 8.49 5.95
C LEU A 68 -0.55 9.37 6.70
N THR A 69 -0.27 10.57 6.18
CA THR A 69 0.83 11.42 6.69
C THR A 69 0.39 12.56 7.57
N ASP A 70 -0.85 13.05 7.42
CA ASP A 70 -1.35 14.17 8.20
C ASP A 70 -1.86 13.69 9.56
N GLU A 71 -1.03 13.89 10.59
CA GLU A 71 -1.34 13.56 11.98
C GLU A 71 -2.50 14.39 12.55
N LYS A 72 -2.85 15.53 11.93
CA LYS A 72 -3.92 16.40 12.42
C LYS A 72 -5.31 15.86 12.08
N ILE A 73 -5.41 14.93 11.14
CA ILE A 73 -6.70 14.33 10.75
C ILE A 73 -7.17 13.42 11.89
N PRO A 74 -8.36 13.65 12.46
CA PRO A 74 -8.93 12.75 13.46
C PRO A 74 -8.98 11.32 12.95
N GLU A 75 -8.63 10.35 13.80
CA GLU A 75 -8.52 8.95 13.38
C GLU A 75 -9.83 8.41 12.76
N LYS A 76 -10.99 8.87 13.23
CA LYS A 76 -12.30 8.54 12.66
C LYS A 76 -12.42 9.00 11.20
N ASP A 77 -11.99 10.22 10.91
CA ASP A 77 -12.04 10.80 9.56
C ASP A 77 -10.99 10.14 8.66
N ARG A 78 -9.84 9.77 9.23
CA ARG A 78 -8.82 8.99 8.52
C ARG A 78 -9.37 7.65 8.07
N LEU A 79 -9.99 6.90 8.98
CA LEU A 79 -10.60 5.60 8.68
C LEU A 79 -11.71 5.75 7.63
N ALA A 80 -12.63 6.70 7.82
CA ALA A 80 -13.71 6.94 6.87
C ALA A 80 -13.19 7.31 5.47
N GLY A 81 -12.14 8.14 5.40
CA GLY A 81 -11.49 8.53 4.15
C GLY A 81 -10.80 7.36 3.44
N LEU A 82 -10.11 6.49 4.19
CA LEU A 82 -9.46 5.31 3.62
C LEU A 82 -10.49 4.28 3.13
N THR A 83 -11.56 4.04 3.89
CA THR A 83 -12.66 3.16 3.45
C THR A 83 -13.33 3.70 2.19
N ALA A 84 -13.62 5.00 2.14
CA ALA A 84 -14.20 5.61 0.95
C ALA A 84 -13.27 5.50 -0.28
N LEU A 85 -11.96 5.70 -0.12
CA LEU A 85 -10.99 5.49 -1.18
C LEU A 85 -10.92 4.03 -1.63
N ALA A 86 -10.99 3.08 -0.70
CA ALA A 86 -11.01 1.65 -1.01
C ALA A 86 -12.19 1.26 -1.92
N GLU A 87 -13.34 1.91 -1.76
CA GLU A 87 -14.55 1.63 -2.54
C GLU A 87 -14.63 2.42 -3.86
N THR A 88 -14.07 3.63 -3.89
CA THR A 88 -14.31 4.58 -5.01
C THR A 88 -13.10 4.75 -5.94
N ALA A 89 -11.89 4.42 -5.49
CA ALA A 89 -10.69 4.57 -6.30
C ALA A 89 -10.75 3.66 -7.53
N LYS A 90 -10.54 4.26 -8.71
CA LYS A 90 -10.51 3.50 -9.98
C LYS A 90 -9.24 2.67 -10.12
N ASP A 91 -8.14 3.12 -9.52
CA ASP A 91 -6.88 2.39 -9.56
C ASP A 91 -6.93 1.22 -8.55
N PRO A 92 -6.86 -0.04 -9.00
CA PRO A 92 -7.01 -1.19 -8.12
C PRO A 92 -5.87 -1.32 -7.10
N VAL A 93 -4.68 -0.79 -7.41
CA VAL A 93 -3.56 -0.79 -6.46
C VAL A 93 -3.83 0.19 -5.32
N LEU A 94 -4.31 1.39 -5.64
CA LEU A 94 -4.70 2.38 -4.66
C LEU A 94 -5.90 1.92 -3.82
N ALA A 95 -6.94 1.35 -4.45
CA ALA A 95 -8.09 0.79 -3.76
C ALA A 95 -7.69 -0.30 -2.76
N ALA A 96 -6.91 -1.28 -3.21
CA ALA A 96 -6.40 -2.35 -2.33
C ALA A 96 -5.47 -1.82 -1.23
N SER A 97 -4.65 -0.81 -1.52
CA SER A 97 -3.78 -0.18 -0.51
C SER A 97 -4.61 0.53 0.56
N ALA A 98 -5.60 1.33 0.16
CA ALA A 98 -6.52 2.00 1.07
C ALA A 98 -7.29 1.00 1.94
N ALA A 99 -7.74 -0.11 1.35
CA ALA A 99 -8.41 -1.19 2.07
C ALA A 99 -7.51 -1.85 3.13
N ILE A 100 -6.24 -2.14 2.81
CA ILE A 100 -5.28 -2.69 3.77
C ILE A 100 -5.09 -1.73 4.93
N TRP A 101 -4.80 -0.46 4.66
CA TRP A 101 -4.59 0.52 5.72
C TRP A 101 -5.83 0.72 6.59
N ALA A 102 -7.02 0.80 5.98
CA ALA A 102 -8.28 0.87 6.73
C ALA A 102 -8.49 -0.39 7.61
N GLY A 103 -8.17 -1.58 7.08
CA GLY A 103 -8.23 -2.84 7.81
C GLY A 103 -7.28 -2.87 9.00
N ASP A 104 -6.03 -2.41 8.80
CA ASP A 104 -5.01 -2.33 9.85
C ASP A 104 -5.42 -1.34 10.95
N PHE A 105 -5.95 -0.16 10.59
CA PHE A 105 -6.54 0.79 11.56
C PHE A 105 -7.69 0.16 12.35
N CYS A 106 -8.57 -0.61 11.70
CA CYS A 106 -9.62 -1.34 12.40
C CYS A 106 -9.06 -2.40 13.34
N CYS A 107 -7.99 -3.11 12.96
CA CYS A 107 -7.32 -4.07 13.84
C CYS A 107 -6.74 -3.40 15.10
N GLU A 108 -6.08 -2.26 14.96
CA GLU A 108 -5.56 -1.50 16.10
C GLU A 108 -6.68 -1.06 17.06
N ARG A 109 -7.81 -0.61 16.49
CA ARG A 109 -8.99 -0.22 17.27
C ARG A 109 -9.65 -1.39 17.97
N TYR A 110 -9.74 -2.53 17.29
CA TYR A 110 -10.20 -3.78 17.90
C TYR A 110 -9.35 -4.15 19.12
N LEU A 111 -8.02 -4.14 19.00
CA LEU A 111 -7.12 -4.42 20.12
C LEU A 111 -7.27 -3.41 21.27
N ARG A 112 -7.40 -2.11 20.96
CA ARG A 112 -7.62 -1.08 21.98
C ARG A 112 -8.95 -1.27 22.72
N ALA A 113 -10.02 -1.61 21.99
CA ALA A 113 -11.33 -1.87 22.58
C ALA A 113 -11.32 -3.12 23.46
N LEU A 114 -10.60 -4.19 23.07
CA LEU A 114 -10.37 -5.36 23.93
C LEU A 114 -9.70 -4.98 25.25
N HIS A 115 -8.67 -4.13 25.22
CA HIS A 115 -8.00 -3.66 26.44
C HIS A 115 -8.91 -2.79 27.32
N SER A 116 -9.78 -1.99 26.72
CA SER A 116 -10.78 -1.19 27.43
C SER A 116 -11.99 -2.01 27.90
N SER A 117 -12.04 -3.32 27.63
CA SER A 117 -13.17 -4.21 27.92
C SER A 117 -14.50 -3.80 27.25
N ASP A 118 -14.44 -3.03 26.15
CA ASP A 118 -15.61 -2.70 25.34
C ASP A 118 -15.82 -3.78 24.27
N ALA A 119 -16.57 -4.82 24.64
CA ALA A 119 -16.82 -5.95 23.77
C ALA A 119 -17.62 -5.58 22.50
N SER A 120 -18.50 -4.58 22.58
CA SER A 120 -19.32 -4.16 21.44
C SER A 120 -18.45 -3.43 20.42
N GLU A 121 -17.69 -2.44 20.86
CA GLU A 121 -16.79 -1.69 19.99
C GLU A 121 -15.72 -2.61 19.38
N ALA A 122 -15.19 -3.54 20.17
CA ALA A 122 -14.23 -4.54 19.68
C ALA A 122 -14.82 -5.38 18.53
N GLN A 123 -16.05 -5.89 18.69
CA GLN A 123 -16.69 -6.70 17.65
C GLN A 123 -16.99 -5.89 16.39
N ASP A 124 -17.38 -4.62 16.52
CA ASP A 124 -17.65 -3.75 15.38
C ASP A 124 -16.39 -3.50 14.55
N TYR A 125 -15.26 -3.17 15.18
CA TYR A 125 -14.01 -2.99 14.46
C TYR A 125 -13.46 -4.28 13.88
N ARG A 126 -13.61 -5.41 14.58
CA ARG A 126 -13.25 -6.72 14.03
C ARG A 126 -14.01 -6.99 12.74
N ARG A 127 -15.34 -6.82 12.74
CA ARG A 127 -16.16 -7.04 11.54
C ARG A 127 -15.74 -6.14 10.38
N LYS A 128 -15.55 -4.84 10.65
CA LYS A 128 -15.08 -3.89 9.62
C LYS A 128 -13.73 -4.31 9.02
N ALA A 129 -12.78 -4.72 9.86
CA ALA A 129 -11.48 -5.21 9.39
C ALA A 129 -11.63 -6.47 8.53
N GLU A 130 -12.44 -7.44 8.97
CA GLU A 130 -12.72 -8.66 8.21
C GLU A 130 -13.35 -8.36 6.85
N ASP A 131 -14.33 -7.45 6.79
CA ASP A 131 -15.01 -7.09 5.56
C ASP A 131 -14.06 -6.42 4.56
N LEU A 132 -13.18 -5.53 5.03
CA LEU A 132 -12.16 -4.88 4.20
C LEU A 132 -11.16 -5.88 3.63
N TYR A 133 -10.65 -6.82 4.44
CA TYR A 133 -9.74 -7.85 3.95
C TYR A 133 -10.42 -8.82 2.99
N LYS A 134 -11.66 -9.25 3.27
CA LYS A 134 -12.45 -10.10 2.36
C LYS A 134 -12.74 -9.39 1.04
N MET A 135 -12.99 -8.08 1.08
CA MET A 135 -13.18 -7.26 -0.11
C MET A 135 -11.94 -7.28 -1.01
N ILE A 136 -10.72 -7.17 -0.44
CA ILE A 136 -9.48 -7.25 -1.24
C ILE A 136 -9.36 -8.61 -1.93
N ILE A 137 -9.67 -9.70 -1.20
CA ILE A 137 -9.57 -11.06 -1.74
C ILE A 137 -10.57 -11.27 -2.89
N SER A 138 -11.77 -10.70 -2.81
CA SER A 138 -12.81 -10.87 -3.83
C SER A 138 -12.69 -9.89 -5.00
N ALA A 139 -12.35 -8.63 -4.74
CA ALA A 139 -12.31 -7.58 -5.75
C ALA A 139 -10.98 -7.52 -6.51
N HIS A 140 -9.87 -7.96 -5.90
CA HIS A 140 -8.52 -7.86 -6.45
C HIS A 140 -7.72 -9.17 -6.39
N PRO A 141 -8.28 -10.33 -6.82
CA PRO A 141 -7.62 -11.64 -6.70
C PRO A 141 -6.31 -11.72 -7.50
N GLU A 142 -6.15 -10.93 -8.56
CA GLU A 142 -4.94 -10.85 -9.37
C GLU A 142 -3.78 -10.17 -8.64
N ARG A 143 -4.07 -9.36 -7.61
CA ARG A 143 -3.08 -8.61 -6.84
C ARG A 143 -2.57 -9.42 -5.66
N LYS A 144 -1.86 -10.51 -5.96
CA LYS A 144 -1.42 -11.51 -4.99
C LYS A 144 -0.75 -10.97 -3.72
N LEU A 145 0.03 -9.88 -3.81
CA LEU A 145 0.64 -9.26 -2.63
C LEU A 145 -0.38 -8.65 -1.66
N PHE A 146 -1.43 -7.98 -2.16
CA PHE A 146 -2.50 -7.45 -1.32
C PHE A 146 -3.39 -8.56 -0.77
N VAL A 147 -3.69 -9.58 -1.58
CA VAL A 147 -4.43 -10.78 -1.13
C VAL A 147 -3.65 -11.50 -0.02
N ALA A 148 -2.33 -11.63 -0.15
CA ALA A 148 -1.46 -12.18 0.89
C ALA A 148 -1.51 -11.37 2.19
N LYS A 149 -1.47 -10.04 2.10
CA LYS A 149 -1.62 -9.15 3.27
C LYS A 149 -3.00 -9.28 3.92
N ALA A 150 -4.05 -9.39 3.11
CA ALA A 150 -5.41 -9.58 3.58
C ALA A 150 -5.57 -10.91 4.33
N HIS A 151 -5.03 -12.01 3.81
CA HIS A 151 -4.99 -13.28 4.53
C HIS A 151 -4.18 -13.20 5.82
N LEU A 152 -3.02 -12.52 5.82
CA LEU A 152 -2.26 -12.29 7.05
C LEU A 152 -3.13 -11.54 8.08
N GLY A 153 -3.77 -10.43 7.69
CA GLY A 153 -4.64 -9.63 8.56
C GLY A 153 -5.82 -10.42 9.13
N LEU A 154 -6.53 -11.20 8.29
CA LEU A 154 -7.59 -12.11 8.73
C LEU A 154 -7.08 -13.15 9.73
N GLY A 155 -5.88 -13.68 9.51
CA GLY A 155 -5.23 -14.58 10.45
C GLY A 155 -4.98 -13.90 11.80
N VAL A 156 -4.46 -12.66 11.79
CA VAL A 156 -4.19 -11.90 13.03
C VAL A 156 -5.48 -11.64 13.81
N LEU A 157 -6.57 -11.28 13.11
CA LEU A 157 -7.89 -11.11 13.73
C LEU A 157 -8.39 -12.41 14.38
N ALA A 158 -8.20 -13.55 13.70
CA ALA A 158 -8.58 -14.85 14.24
C ALA A 158 -7.74 -15.26 15.45
N GLU A 159 -6.41 -15.03 15.43
CA GLU A 159 -5.55 -15.26 16.59
C GLU A 159 -5.97 -14.43 17.80
N ASN A 160 -6.21 -13.14 17.60
CA ASN A 160 -6.63 -12.23 18.67
C ASN A 160 -8.00 -12.61 19.26
N ALA A 161 -8.82 -13.31 18.47
CA ALA A 161 -10.08 -13.88 18.92
C ALA A 161 -9.95 -15.24 19.62
N GLY A 162 -8.74 -15.81 19.68
CA GLY A 162 -8.48 -17.15 20.19
C GLY A 162 -8.82 -18.29 19.24
N ASP A 163 -9.21 -18.00 17.99
CA ASP A 163 -9.48 -19.01 16.96
C ASP A 163 -8.20 -19.33 16.18
N PHE A 164 -7.31 -20.09 16.83
CA PHE A 164 -6.03 -20.48 16.26
C PHE A 164 -6.16 -21.38 15.02
N ALA A 165 -7.25 -22.14 14.91
CA ALA A 165 -7.50 -22.99 13.75
C ALA A 165 -7.82 -22.16 12.51
N ALA A 166 -8.72 -21.18 12.64
CA ALA A 166 -9.00 -20.24 11.56
C ALA A 166 -7.76 -19.41 11.21
N ALA A 167 -6.98 -18.97 12.20
CA ALA A 167 -5.74 -18.24 11.97
C ALA A 167 -4.74 -19.06 11.13
N GLU A 168 -4.52 -20.32 11.50
CA GLU A 168 -3.63 -21.23 10.77
C GLU A 168 -4.05 -21.37 9.31
N GLN A 169 -5.35 -21.56 9.06
CA GLN A 169 -5.88 -21.65 7.70
C GLN A 169 -5.54 -20.39 6.88
N GLN A 170 -5.71 -19.21 7.46
CA GLN A 170 -5.41 -17.96 6.75
C GLN A 170 -3.92 -17.81 6.45
N TYR A 171 -3.03 -18.17 7.38
CA TYR A 171 -1.58 -18.10 7.11
C TYR A 171 -1.11 -19.09 6.06
N ARG A 172 -1.70 -20.28 6.00
CA ARG A 172 -1.42 -21.26 4.94
C ARG A 172 -1.78 -20.73 3.55
N ASN A 173 -2.79 -19.86 3.45
CA ASN A 173 -3.19 -19.23 2.19
C ASN A 173 -2.19 -18.18 1.69
N VAL A 174 -1.24 -17.71 2.52
CA VAL A 174 -0.25 -16.69 2.14
C VAL A 174 0.86 -17.26 1.24
N ALA A 175 1.40 -18.44 1.59
CA ALA A 175 2.53 -19.07 0.90
C ALA A 175 2.35 -19.25 -0.63
N PRO A 176 1.18 -19.67 -1.17
CA PRO A 176 1.01 -19.81 -2.61
C PRO A 176 0.88 -18.47 -3.37
N LEU A 177 0.67 -17.36 -2.66
CA LEU A 177 0.42 -16.05 -3.28
C LEU A 177 1.71 -15.28 -3.57
N VAL A 178 2.70 -15.40 -2.70
CA VAL A 178 3.93 -14.60 -2.74
C VAL A 178 5.17 -15.43 -2.41
N ASN A 179 6.31 -15.03 -2.97
CA ASN A 179 7.59 -15.67 -2.64
C ASN A 179 7.98 -15.40 -1.16
N SER A 180 8.75 -16.30 -0.55
CA SER A 180 9.28 -16.20 0.82
C SER A 180 10.17 -14.98 1.06
N GLY A 181 10.67 -14.33 -0.01
CA GLY A 181 11.38 -13.05 0.09
C GLY A 181 10.51 -11.87 0.55
N TYR A 182 9.19 -11.97 0.46
CA TYR A 182 8.30 -10.90 0.94
C TYR A 182 8.09 -10.97 2.46
N PRO A 183 8.14 -9.84 3.19
CA PRO A 183 7.93 -9.83 4.64
C PRO A 183 6.62 -10.46 5.10
N VAL A 184 5.54 -10.30 4.33
CA VAL A 184 4.22 -10.91 4.62
C VAL A 184 4.29 -12.44 4.64
N ALA A 185 5.10 -13.04 3.77
CA ALA A 185 5.27 -14.48 3.69
C ALA A 185 6.10 -15.00 4.88
N GLN A 186 7.16 -14.26 5.25
CA GLN A 186 8.00 -14.59 6.40
C GLN A 186 7.21 -14.51 7.70
N GLU A 187 6.39 -13.46 7.85
CA GLU A 187 5.55 -13.31 9.04
C GLU A 187 4.51 -14.42 9.13
N ALA A 188 3.82 -14.75 8.04
CA ALA A 188 2.88 -15.88 8.02
C ALA A 188 3.56 -17.22 8.37
N ALA A 189 4.77 -17.47 7.85
CA ALA A 189 5.54 -18.67 8.17
C ALA A 189 5.96 -18.71 9.64
N ARG A 190 6.52 -17.60 10.16
CA ARG A 190 6.90 -17.46 11.58
C ARG A 190 5.71 -17.73 12.50
N ARG A 191 4.54 -17.23 12.14
CA ARG A 191 3.29 -17.44 12.88
C ARG A 191 2.85 -18.91 12.88
N LEU A 192 2.94 -19.59 11.73
CA LEU A 192 2.67 -21.03 11.62
C LEU A 192 3.64 -21.90 12.44
N GLU A 193 4.90 -21.47 12.59
CA GLU A 193 5.88 -22.15 13.44
C GLU A 193 5.56 -21.99 14.93
N MET A 194 5.10 -20.80 15.33
CA MET A 194 4.75 -20.48 16.72
C MET A 194 3.41 -21.07 17.19
N ARG A 195 2.65 -21.73 16.30
CA ARG A 195 1.30 -22.27 16.59
C ARG A 195 1.21 -23.07 17.90
N GLN A 196 2.23 -23.89 18.19
CA GLN A 196 2.23 -24.74 19.37
C GLN A 196 2.43 -23.92 20.65
N ALA A 197 3.25 -22.87 20.59
CA ALA A 197 3.49 -22.00 21.73
C ALA A 197 2.24 -21.19 22.10
N TRP A 198 1.42 -20.77 21.12
CA TRP A 198 0.23 -19.95 21.38
C TRP A 198 -0.94 -20.73 21.97
N SER A 199 -1.02 -22.03 21.68
CA SER A 199 -2.04 -22.90 22.27
C SER A 199 -1.78 -23.22 23.74
N GLN A 200 -0.57 -22.95 24.25
CA GLN A 200 -0.18 -23.26 25.62
C GLN A 200 -0.45 -22.07 26.54
N PRO A 201 -1.09 -22.26 27.71
CA PRO A 201 -1.28 -21.19 28.67
C PRO A 201 0.06 -20.69 29.20
N VAL A 202 0.23 -19.37 29.22
CA VAL A 202 1.43 -18.73 29.77
C VAL A 202 1.50 -19.01 31.27
N LYS A 203 2.53 -19.73 31.70
CA LYS A 203 2.81 -19.97 33.12
C LYS A 203 3.62 -18.79 33.66
N PHE A 204 2.99 -17.92 34.43
CA PHE A 204 3.71 -16.87 35.15
C PHE A 204 4.56 -17.50 36.26
N ALA A 205 5.80 -17.03 36.41
CA ALA A 205 6.62 -17.40 37.55
C ALA A 205 5.94 -16.91 38.84
N THR A 206 5.75 -17.82 39.80
CA THR A 206 5.11 -17.51 41.09
C THR A 206 6.11 -16.99 42.13
N THR A 207 7.40 -16.95 41.81
CA THR A 207 8.47 -16.56 42.72
C THR A 207 9.24 -15.37 42.18
N LEU A 208 9.46 -14.37 43.03
CA LEU A 208 10.38 -13.26 42.75
C LEU A 208 11.80 -13.80 42.52
N PRO A 209 12.54 -13.29 41.52
CA PRO A 209 13.95 -13.62 41.39
C PRO A 209 14.69 -13.18 42.65
N THR A 210 15.48 -14.08 43.25
CA THR A 210 16.31 -13.77 44.41
C THR A 210 17.23 -12.60 44.07
N GLN A 211 17.05 -11.46 44.74
CA GLN A 211 17.97 -10.34 44.64
C GLN A 211 19.36 -10.82 45.08
N PRO A 212 20.42 -10.63 44.27
CA PRO A 212 21.77 -10.93 44.71
C PRO A 212 22.08 -10.09 45.96
N ALA A 213 22.53 -10.77 47.03
CA ALA A 213 22.83 -10.14 48.30
C ALA A 213 23.82 -8.98 48.10
N THR A 214 23.43 -7.78 48.48
CA THR A 214 24.30 -6.60 48.51
C THR A 214 25.48 -6.92 49.42
N ALA A 215 26.69 -7.02 48.85
CA ALA A 215 27.89 -7.21 49.63
C ALA A 215 28.06 -6.03 50.59
N THR A 216 27.95 -6.29 51.89
CA THR A 216 28.17 -5.29 52.94
C THR A 216 29.60 -4.78 52.84
N ALA A 217 29.78 -3.50 52.53
CA ALA A 217 31.08 -2.86 52.52
C ALA A 217 31.73 -2.94 53.93
N PRO A 218 33.05 -3.21 54.03
CA PRO A 218 33.73 -3.29 55.32
C PRO A 218 33.72 -1.93 56.03
N ALA A 219 33.47 -1.99 57.34
CA ALA A 219 33.38 -0.82 58.22
C ALA A 219 34.68 0.01 58.18
N ALA A 220 34.53 1.32 57.91
CA ALA A 220 35.62 2.27 57.97
C ALA A 220 36.09 2.47 59.42
N THR A 221 37.37 2.20 59.67
CA THR A 221 38.05 2.46 60.94
C THR A 221 38.11 3.97 61.21
N ALA A 222 37.60 4.42 62.34
CA ALA A 222 37.67 5.82 62.77
C ALA A 222 39.12 6.21 63.15
N PRO A 223 39.60 7.42 62.80
CA PRO A 223 40.93 7.88 63.19
C PRO A 223 40.99 8.30 64.67
N ALA A 224 42.15 8.03 65.28
CA ALA A 224 42.47 8.28 66.68
C ALA A 224 42.49 9.79 67.02
N ALA A 225 41.84 10.14 68.14
CA ALA A 225 41.82 11.49 68.68
C ALA A 225 43.18 11.87 69.29
N GLU A 226 43.74 12.97 68.80
CA GLU A 226 44.95 13.61 69.28
C GLU A 226 44.64 14.44 70.55
N LYS A 227 45.42 14.24 71.63
CA LYS A 227 45.26 14.96 72.90
C LYS A 227 45.89 16.36 72.83
N PRO A 228 45.24 17.42 73.35
CA PRO A 228 45.87 18.73 73.49
C PRO A 228 46.76 18.81 74.75
N LYS A 229 47.82 19.63 74.66
CA LYS A 229 48.70 20.04 75.76
C LYS A 229 48.07 21.13 76.60
#